data_AF-A0A935LWH4-F1
#
_entry.id   AF-A0A935LWH4-F1
#
_cell.length_a   1.000
_cell.length_b   1.000
_cell.length_c   1.000
_cell.angle_alpha   90.00
_cell.angle_beta   90.00
_cell.angle_gamma   90.00
#
_symmetry.space_group_name_H-M   'P 1'
#
loop_
_entity.id
_entity.type
_entity.pdbx_description
1 polymer ?
#
loop_
_entity_poly.entity_id
_entity_poly.type
_entity_poly.pdbx_seq_one_letter_code
_entity_poly.pdbx_strand_id
1 'polypeptide(L)'
;MLWGLSKQGFLKSSKGRYGGFLFPKDAKTLADIIIAIDGDKMFKGCGVGLAYCSDINPCPIHNEYKTARSLMYNIYKKTTLNQFTEKNHETKFFLKRE
;
A
#
# COMPACT_ATOMS: atom_id res chain seq x y z
N MET A 1 7.24 9.75 7.96
CA MET A 1 6.72 8.92 6.84
C MET A 1 7.84 8.47 5.88
N LEU A 2 8.58 9.36 5.21
CA LEU A 2 9.62 8.98 4.22
C LEU A 2 10.85 8.23 4.80
N TRP A 3 11.24 8.52 6.06
CA TRP A 3 12.34 7.84 6.72
C TRP A 3 12.11 6.33 6.93
N GLY A 4 10.88 5.92 7.25
CA GLY A 4 10.52 4.51 7.43
C GLY A 4 10.63 3.73 6.11
N LEU A 5 10.13 4.32 5.03
CA LEU A 5 10.27 3.79 3.68
C LEU A 5 11.73 3.67 3.25
N SER A 6 12.57 4.63 3.60
CA SER A 6 14.01 4.57 3.31
C SER A 6 14.71 3.44 4.06
N LYS A 7 14.41 3.26 5.36
CA LYS A 7 14.95 2.13 6.14
C LYS A 7 14.51 0.77 5.62
N GLN A 8 13.31 0.66 5.07
CA GLN A 8 12.79 -0.58 4.49
C GLN A 8 13.20 -0.79 3.02
N GLY A 9 14.10 0.05 2.47
CA GLY A 9 14.63 -0.11 1.11
C GLY A 9 13.67 0.31 0.00
N PHE A 10 12.53 0.93 0.34
CA PHE A 10 11.59 1.49 -0.64
C PHE A 10 12.08 2.79 -1.25
N LEU A 11 12.98 3.50 -0.57
CA LEU A 11 13.56 4.76 -1.01
C LEU A 11 15.06 4.77 -0.80
N LYS A 12 15.81 5.13 -1.84
CA LYS A 12 17.23 5.49 -1.71
C LYS A 12 17.32 6.95 -1.28
N SER A 13 17.90 7.23 -0.12
CA SER A 13 18.20 8.60 0.30
C SER A 13 19.60 9.00 -0.17
N SER A 14 19.73 10.13 -0.85
CA SER A 14 21.03 10.75 -1.12
C SER A 14 21.19 12.01 -0.27
N LYS A 15 22.31 12.14 0.44
CA LYS A 15 22.65 13.34 1.23
C LYS A 15 23.52 14.28 0.40
N GLY A 16 23.24 15.60 0.45
CA GLY A 16 24.02 16.63 -0.25
C GLY A 16 23.18 17.84 -0.67
N ARG A 17 23.79 18.84 -1.32
CA ARG A 17 23.12 20.08 -1.79
C ARG A 17 22.00 19.82 -2.80
N TYR A 18 22.08 18.69 -3.52
CA TYR A 18 21.06 18.16 -4.42
C TYR A 18 20.45 16.83 -3.89
N GLY A 19 20.49 16.63 -2.57
CA GLY A 19 20.00 15.41 -1.93
C GLY A 19 18.48 15.25 -2.02
N GLY A 20 17.99 14.03 -1.82
CA GLY A 20 16.57 13.68 -1.95
C GLY A 20 16.31 12.18 -1.78
N PHE A 21 15.05 11.77 -1.95
CA PHE A 21 14.64 10.36 -1.95
C PHE A 21 14.33 9.91 -3.39
N LEU A 22 14.89 8.77 -3.80
CA LEU A 22 14.64 8.16 -5.09
C LEU A 22 13.96 6.80 -4.89
N PHE A 23 12.90 6.53 -5.64
CA PHE A 23 12.37 5.17 -5.71
C PHE A 23 13.32 4.29 -6.54
N PRO A 24 13.74 3.11 -6.04
CA PRO A 24 14.47 2.15 -6.85
C PRO A 24 13.61 1.71 -8.04
N LYS A 25 14.26 1.36 -9.17
CA LYS A 25 13.59 0.94 -10.41
C LYS A 25 12.71 -0.31 -10.27
N ASP A 26 12.89 -1.09 -9.19
CA ASP A 26 12.06 -2.26 -8.92
C ASP A 26 10.63 -1.80 -8.63
N ALA A 27 9.69 -2.27 -9.44
CA ALA A 27 8.29 -1.88 -9.36
C ALA A 27 7.64 -2.37 -8.06
N LYS A 28 7.80 -1.59 -6.98
CA LYS A 28 7.07 -1.79 -5.74
C LYS A 28 5.58 -1.55 -5.99
N THR A 29 4.76 -2.48 -5.50
CA THR A 29 3.31 -2.39 -5.61
C THR A 29 2.79 -1.41 -4.55
N LEU A 30 1.59 -0.88 -4.76
CA LEU A 30 0.95 -0.02 -3.78
C LEU A 30 0.68 -0.78 -2.47
N ALA A 31 0.43 -2.09 -2.54
CA ALA A 31 0.33 -2.96 -1.38
C ALA A 31 1.64 -2.97 -0.56
N ASP A 32 2.80 -3.07 -1.21
CA ASP A 32 4.09 -3.07 -0.51
C ASP A 32 4.34 -1.76 0.24
N ILE A 33 3.94 -0.64 -0.37
CA ILE A 33 4.05 0.70 0.24
C ILE A 33 3.12 0.82 1.45
N ILE A 34 1.86 0.40 1.33
CA ILE A 34 0.89 0.41 2.44
C ILE A 34 1.42 -0.44 3.60
N ILE A 35 1.92 -1.65 3.32
CA ILE A 35 2.49 -2.53 4.36
C ILE A 35 3.68 -1.87 5.06
N ALA A 36 4.53 -1.15 4.33
CA ALA A 36 5.69 -0.48 4.90
C ALA A 36 5.35 0.72 5.80
N ILE A 37 4.20 1.36 5.58
CA ILE A 37 3.77 2.56 6.33
C ILE A 37 2.80 2.19 7.45
N ASP A 38 1.73 1.45 7.13
CA ASP A 38 0.59 1.17 8.00
C ASP A 38 0.57 -0.27 8.54
N GLY A 39 1.48 -1.13 8.04
CA GLY A 39 1.51 -2.55 8.35
C GLY A 39 0.53 -3.37 7.51
N ASP A 40 0.45 -4.67 7.78
CA ASP A 40 -0.38 -5.61 7.01
C ASP A 40 -1.81 -5.78 7.54
N LYS A 41 -2.20 -4.99 8.55
CA LYS A 41 -3.54 -5.06 9.18
C LYS A 41 -4.67 -4.87 8.18
N MET A 42 -4.51 -4.00 7.18
CA MET A 42 -5.51 -3.81 6.13
C MET A 42 -5.76 -5.10 5.32
N PHE A 43 -4.74 -5.96 5.20
CA PHE A 43 -4.77 -7.17 4.37
C PHE A 43 -4.93 -8.46 5.17
N LYS A 44 -4.67 -8.44 6.49
CA LYS A 44 -4.74 -9.61 7.38
C LYS A 44 -5.60 -9.43 8.63
N GLY A 45 -5.94 -8.20 8.99
CA GLY A 45 -6.75 -7.86 10.16
C GLY A 45 -8.20 -8.27 10.00
N CYS A 46 -8.92 -8.33 11.12
CA CYS A 46 -10.32 -8.71 11.14
C CYS A 46 -11.25 -7.51 10.98
N GLY A 47 -12.35 -7.67 10.23
CA GLY A 47 -13.32 -6.60 9.98
C GLY A 47 -14.06 -6.10 11.22
N VAL A 48 -14.05 -6.88 12.31
CA VAL A 48 -14.64 -6.49 13.61
C VAL A 48 -13.61 -5.91 14.60
N GLY A 49 -12.37 -5.68 14.16
CA GLY A 49 -11.33 -5.02 14.99
C GLY A 49 -10.39 -5.95 15.76
N LEU A 50 -10.49 -7.27 15.57
CA LEU A 50 -9.47 -8.21 16.07
C LEU A 50 -8.18 -8.11 15.25
N ALA A 51 -7.05 -8.49 15.87
CA ALA A 51 -5.74 -8.47 15.23
C ALA A 51 -5.66 -9.35 13.97
N TYR A 52 -6.39 -10.47 13.94
CA TYR A 52 -6.46 -11.39 12.81
C TYR A 52 -7.84 -12.07 12.72
N CYS A 53 -8.22 -12.49 11.51
CA CYS A 53 -9.37 -13.37 11.31
C CYS A 53 -9.04 -14.80 11.75
N SER A 54 -10.02 -15.53 12.28
CA SER A 54 -9.90 -16.96 12.58
C SER A 54 -10.86 -17.74 11.70
N ASP A 55 -10.35 -18.73 10.95
CA ASP A 55 -11.18 -19.68 10.20
C ASP A 55 -11.79 -20.76 11.13
N ILE A 56 -11.22 -20.95 12.33
CA ILE A 56 -11.71 -21.92 13.33
C ILE A 56 -12.88 -21.33 14.12
N ASN A 57 -12.79 -20.04 14.48
CA ASN A 57 -13.83 -19.30 15.18
C ASN A 57 -14.21 -18.05 14.36
N PRO A 58 -14.98 -18.21 13.27
CA PRO A 58 -15.31 -17.11 12.37
C PRO A 58 -16.26 -16.11 13.05
N CYS A 59 -16.03 -14.82 12.81
CA CYS A 59 -16.98 -13.79 13.18
C CYS A 59 -18.18 -13.80 12.20
N PRO A 60 -19.33 -13.17 12.56
CA PRO A 60 -20.53 -13.18 11.72
C PRO A 60 -20.31 -12.67 10.29
N ILE A 61 -19.37 -11.74 10.09
CA ILE A 61 -19.04 -11.16 8.78
C ILE A 61 -17.83 -11.82 8.09
N HIS A 62 -17.28 -12.90 8.65
CA HIS A 62 -15.95 -13.43 8.28
C HIS A 62 -15.81 -13.72 6.79
N ASN A 63 -16.77 -14.43 6.20
CA ASN A 63 -16.68 -14.88 4.81
C ASN A 63 -16.76 -13.71 3.81
N GLU A 64 -17.73 -12.82 4.01
CA GLU A 64 -17.89 -11.62 3.18
C GLU A 64 -16.68 -10.69 3.31
N TYR A 65 -16.24 -10.45 4.54
CA TYR A 65 -15.09 -9.60 4.80
C TYR A 65 -13.78 -10.19 4.23
N LYS A 66 -13.55 -11.50 4.40
CA LYS A 66 -12.39 -12.20 3.83
C LYS A 66 -12.35 -12.05 2.31
N THR A 67 -13.51 -12.15 1.65
CA THR A 67 -13.66 -11.98 0.21
C THR A 67 -13.34 -10.54 -0.21
N ALA A 68 -13.98 -9.55 0.41
CA ALA A 68 -13.74 -8.14 0.13
C ALA A 68 -12.27 -7.75 0.35
N ARG A 69 -11.67 -8.18 1.47
CA ARG A 69 -10.26 -7.95 1.81
C ARG A 69 -9.32 -8.55 0.78
N SER A 70 -9.61 -9.75 0.27
CA SER A 70 -8.82 -10.40 -0.78
C SER A 70 -8.90 -9.61 -2.10
N LEU A 71 -10.08 -9.13 -2.48
CA LEU A 71 -10.26 -8.28 -3.65
C LEU A 71 -9.47 -6.98 -3.53
N MET A 72 -9.55 -6.29 -2.38
CA MET A 72 -8.76 -5.09 -2.11
C MET A 72 -7.27 -5.37 -2.23
N TYR A 73 -6.76 -6.40 -1.56
CA TYR A 73 -5.35 -6.76 -1.62
C TYR A 73 -4.87 -7.00 -3.07
N ASN A 74 -5.67 -7.69 -3.88
CA ASN A 74 -5.35 -7.94 -5.29
C ASN A 74 -5.27 -6.66 -6.12
N ILE A 75 -6.12 -5.66 -5.85
CA ILE A 75 -6.05 -4.36 -6.52
C ILE A 75 -4.71 -3.70 -6.17
N TYR A 76 -4.42 -3.54 -4.88
CA TYR A 76 -3.19 -2.87 -4.42
C TYR A 76 -1.90 -3.60 -4.82
N LYS A 77 -1.94 -4.92 -4.94
CA LYS A 77 -0.80 -5.75 -5.37
C LYS A 77 -0.56 -5.68 -6.89
N LYS A 78 -1.58 -5.39 -7.69
CA LYS A 78 -1.43 -5.22 -9.15
C LYS A 78 -1.10 -3.78 -9.56
N THR A 79 -1.33 -2.83 -8.66
CA THR A 79 -1.05 -1.41 -8.91
C THR A 79 0.38 -1.06 -8.53
N THR A 80 1.14 -0.45 -9.45
CA THR A 80 2.50 0.04 -9.20
C THR A 80 2.54 1.56 -9.30
N LEU A 81 3.55 2.21 -8.70
CA LEU A 81 3.71 3.66 -8.83
C LEU A 81 3.85 4.11 -10.30
N ASN A 82 4.44 3.27 -11.15
CA ASN A 82 4.61 3.57 -12.57
C ASN A 82 3.26 3.74 -13.29
N GLN A 83 2.21 3.04 -12.87
CA GLN A 83 0.86 3.21 -13.45
C GLN A 83 0.29 4.61 -13.21
N PHE A 84 0.74 5.30 -12.15
CA PHE A 84 0.39 6.70 -11.90
C PHE A 84 1.27 7.67 -12.69
N THR A 85 2.46 7.24 -13.13
CA THR A 85 3.37 8.08 -13.93
C THR A 85 3.19 7.91 -15.45
N GLU A 86 2.74 6.76 -15.93
CA GLU A 86 2.57 6.48 -17.37
C GLU A 86 1.25 7.02 -17.94
N LYS A 87 0.24 7.26 -17.11
CA LYS A 87 -1.01 7.95 -17.52
C LYS A 87 -0.86 9.47 -17.67
N ASN A 88 0.36 9.97 -17.85
CA ASN A 88 0.66 11.40 -17.99
C ASN A 88 0.80 11.83 -19.44
N HIS A 89 -0.31 11.79 -20.20
CA HIS A 89 -0.40 12.68 -21.34
C HIS A 89 -1.62 13.59 -21.35
N GLU A 90 -2.65 13.37 -20.53
CA GLU A 90 -3.67 14.40 -20.29
C GLU A 90 -4.20 14.38 -18.85
N THR A 91 -4.34 15.59 -18.32
CA THR A 91 -5.11 15.99 -17.12
C THR A 91 -4.54 15.70 -15.72
N LYS A 92 -4.01 16.78 -15.13
CA LYS A 92 -3.95 17.13 -13.69
C LYS A 92 -4.62 16.11 -12.74
N PHE A 93 -3.81 15.37 -11.98
CA PHE A 93 -4.25 14.61 -10.80
C PHE A 93 -4.67 15.58 -9.68
N PHE A 94 -5.94 15.99 -9.66
CA PHE A 94 -6.53 16.57 -8.45
C PHE A 94 -7.15 15.44 -7.64
N LEU A 95 -6.48 15.04 -6.55
CA LEU A 95 -7.19 14.45 -5.42
C LEU A 95 -8.00 15.58 -4.78
N LYS A 96 -9.16 15.90 -5.34
CA LYS A 96 -10.11 16.82 -4.71
C LYS A 96 -10.48 16.21 -3.36
N ARG A 97 -9.98 16.81 -2.29
CA ARG A 97 -10.55 16.64 -0.95
C ARG A 97 -11.70 17.62 -0.89
N GLU A 98 -12.92 17.11 -0.90
CA GLU A 98 -14.05 17.85 -0.35
C GLU A 98 -13.94 17.89 1.17
#